data_AF-A0A519ZD13-F1
#
_entry.id   AF-A0A519ZD13-F1
#
_cell.length_a   1.000
_cell.length_b   1.000
_cell.length_c   1.000
_cell.angle_alpha   90.00
_cell.angle_beta   90.00
_cell.angle_gamma   90.00
#
_symmetry.space_group_name_H-M   'P 1'
#
loop_
_entity.id
_entity.type
_entity.pdbx_description
1 polymer ?
#
loop_
_entity_poly.entity_id
_entity_poly.type
_entity_poly.pdbx_seq_one_letter_code
_entity_poly.pdbx_strand_id
1 'polypeptide(L)'
;MPDTYPTILPVPFEYDHLDNDVDALRKSMANRLIYSVGRDPRSATRRDWLFALFHAVRDRMMHRWRETLATAQDSDAKRVYYLSMEFLTGRALTNALLSVGILDDART
;
A
#
# COMPACT_ATOMS: atom_id res chain seq x y z
N MET A 1 28.78 24.51 -26.03
CA MET A 1 27.89 23.37 -26.35
C MET A 1 26.69 23.46 -25.43
N PRO A 2 25.44 23.46 -25.92
CA PRO A 2 24.28 23.32 -25.07
C PRO A 2 24.02 21.82 -24.83
N ASP A 3 23.98 21.42 -23.56
CA ASP A 3 23.63 20.06 -23.15
C ASP A 3 22.18 19.76 -23.56
N THR A 4 22.02 19.03 -24.66
CA THR A 4 20.70 18.57 -25.10
C THR A 4 20.48 17.19 -24.48
N TYR A 5 20.03 17.15 -23.23
CA TYR A 5 19.48 15.92 -22.67
C TYR A 5 18.16 15.64 -23.39
N PRO A 6 17.92 14.42 -23.91
CA PRO A 6 16.62 14.10 -24.47
C PRO A 6 15.59 14.27 -23.36
N THR A 7 14.62 15.15 -23.56
CA THR A 7 13.43 15.24 -22.72
C THR A 7 12.68 13.93 -22.87
N ILE A 8 13.01 12.95 -22.03
CA ILE A 8 12.22 11.74 -21.88
C ILE A 8 10.91 12.23 -21.26
N LEU A 9 9.87 12.41 -22.10
CA LEU A 9 8.52 12.59 -21.59
C LEU A 9 8.26 11.43 -20.63
N PRO A 10 7.82 11.67 -19.39
CA PRO A 10 7.61 10.57 -18.44
C PRO A 10 6.61 9.61 -19.06
N VAL A 11 7.05 8.40 -19.37
CA VAL A 11 6.15 7.32 -19.78
C VAL A 11 5.17 7.13 -18.61
N PRO A 12 3.84 7.12 -18.84
CA PRO A 12 2.89 6.88 -17.77
C PRO A 12 3.26 5.58 -17.06
N PHE A 13 3.54 5.67 -15.75
CA PHE A 13 3.84 4.51 -14.94
C PHE A 13 2.52 3.78 -14.65
N GLU A 14 2.20 2.79 -15.47
CA GLU A 14 0.97 2.00 -15.38
C GLU A 14 1.12 0.89 -14.33
N TYR A 15 0.14 0.77 -13.45
CA TYR A 15 0.05 -0.30 -12.45
C TYR A 15 -1.42 -0.60 -12.16
N ASP A 16 -1.69 -1.82 -11.72
CA ASP A 16 -3.06 -2.29 -11.47
C ASP A 16 -3.66 -1.61 -10.23
N HIS A 17 -4.88 -1.09 -10.34
CA HIS A 17 -5.61 -0.51 -9.21
C HIS A 17 -6.22 -1.63 -8.38
N LEU A 18 -5.94 -1.62 -7.09
CA LEU A 18 -6.42 -2.64 -6.17
C LEU A 18 -7.82 -2.27 -5.66
N ASP A 19 -8.83 -2.92 -6.20
CA ASP A 19 -10.21 -2.79 -5.71
C ASP A 19 -10.34 -3.27 -4.27
N ASN A 20 -11.29 -2.68 -3.54
CA ASN A 20 -11.55 -2.99 -2.14
C ASN A 20 -12.58 -4.11 -1.92
N ASP A 21 -13.01 -4.79 -2.99
CA ASP A 21 -13.93 -5.92 -2.88
C ASP A 21 -13.30 -7.16 -2.21
N VAL A 22 -14.12 -8.01 -1.60
CA VAL A 22 -13.71 -9.23 -0.89
C VAL A 22 -12.93 -10.16 -1.83
N ASP A 23 -13.39 -10.33 -3.07
CA ASP A 23 -12.72 -11.19 -4.04
C ASP A 23 -11.37 -10.61 -4.49
N ALA A 24 -11.30 -9.30 -4.67
CA ALA A 24 -10.05 -8.60 -4.97
C ALA A 24 -9.05 -8.70 -3.80
N LEU A 25 -9.52 -8.60 -2.57
CA LEU A 25 -8.70 -8.77 -1.36
C LEU A 25 -8.18 -10.20 -1.24
N ARG A 26 -9.04 -11.22 -1.44
CA ARG A 26 -8.64 -12.63 -1.43
C ARG A 26 -7.56 -12.91 -2.48
N LYS A 27 -7.75 -12.41 -3.70
CA LYS A 27 -6.75 -12.53 -4.78
C LYS A 27 -5.44 -11.82 -4.43
N SER A 28 -5.53 -10.61 -3.87
CA SER A 28 -4.35 -9.84 -3.40
C SER A 28 -3.57 -10.62 -2.35
N MET A 29 -4.26 -11.19 -1.36
CA MET A 29 -3.64 -12.00 -0.30
C MET A 29 -2.99 -13.27 -0.86
N ALA A 30 -3.65 -14.00 -1.77
CA ALA A 30 -3.08 -15.18 -2.40
C ALA A 30 -1.82 -14.83 -3.21
N ASN A 31 -1.86 -13.75 -3.99
CA ASN A 31 -0.71 -13.24 -4.72
C ASN A 31 0.43 -12.87 -3.77
N ARG A 32 0.14 -12.19 -2.65
CA ARG A 32 1.18 -11.83 -1.67
C ARG A 32 1.73 -13.03 -0.93
N LEU A 33 0.92 -14.06 -0.67
CA LEU A 33 1.42 -15.31 -0.10
C LEU A 33 2.45 -15.97 -1.01
N ILE A 34 2.17 -16.02 -2.32
CA ILE A 34 3.06 -16.66 -3.30
C ILE A 34 4.29 -15.79 -3.59
N TYR A 35 4.08 -14.52 -3.98
CA TYR A 35 5.13 -13.68 -4.53
C TYR A 35 5.89 -12.84 -3.49
N SER A 36 5.34 -12.63 -2.30
CA SER A 36 5.98 -11.82 -1.26
C SER A 36 6.39 -12.65 -0.05
N VAL A 37 5.53 -13.56 0.42
CA VAL A 37 5.83 -14.46 1.55
C VAL A 37 6.56 -15.73 1.08
N GLY A 38 6.35 -16.17 -0.16
CA GLY A 38 7.04 -17.33 -0.74
C GLY A 38 6.53 -18.68 -0.24
N ARG A 39 5.24 -18.79 0.12
CA ARG A 39 4.64 -20.02 0.68
C ARG A 39 3.59 -20.61 -0.24
N ASP A 40 3.55 -21.95 -0.30
CA ASP A 40 2.46 -22.69 -0.94
C ASP A 40 1.22 -22.65 -0.03
N PRO A 41 0.02 -22.35 -0.57
CA PRO A 41 -1.22 -22.28 0.20
C PRO A 41 -1.52 -23.50 1.08
N ARG A 42 -1.09 -24.71 0.67
CA ARG A 42 -1.30 -25.96 1.42
C ARG A 42 -0.38 -26.09 2.64
N SER A 43 0.76 -25.40 2.62
CA SER A 43 1.78 -25.43 3.68
C SER A 43 1.81 -24.17 4.54
N ALA A 44 1.04 -23.14 4.15
CA ALA A 44 1.07 -21.83 4.76
C ALA A 44 0.49 -21.86 6.18
N THR A 45 1.25 -21.32 7.13
CA THR A 45 0.82 -21.16 8.52
C THR A 45 -0.08 -19.94 8.68
N ARG A 46 -0.77 -19.82 9.83
CA ARG A 46 -1.53 -18.60 10.16
C ARG A 46 -0.69 -17.33 10.13
N ARG A 47 0.59 -17.44 10.47
CA ARG A 47 1.53 -16.31 10.46
C ARG A 47 1.86 -15.88 9.03
N ASP A 48 2.01 -16.83 8.11
CA ASP A 48 2.25 -16.54 6.69
C ASP A 48 1.05 -15.80 6.08
N TRP A 49 -0.17 -16.26 6.39
CA TRP A 49 -1.40 -15.57 5.98
C TRP A 49 -1.54 -14.18 6.58
N LEU A 50 -1.12 -13.98 7.85
CA LEU A 50 -1.09 -12.65 8.47
C LEU A 50 -0.14 -11.70 7.73
N PHE A 51 1.05 -12.17 7.34
CA PHE A 51 1.98 -11.36 6.54
C PHE A 51 1.46 -11.09 5.13
N ALA A 52 0.83 -12.07 4.49
CA ALA A 52 0.19 -11.87 3.20
C ALA A 52 -0.89 -10.77 3.27
N LEU A 53 -1.70 -10.76 4.33
CA LEU A 53 -2.66 -9.68 4.61
C LEU A 53 -1.95 -8.33 4.82
N PHE A 54 -0.87 -8.27 5.61
CA PHE A 54 -0.10 -7.04 5.80
C PHE A 54 0.37 -6.43 4.48
N HIS A 55 0.88 -7.27 3.57
CA HIS A 55 1.29 -6.80 2.26
C HIS A 55 0.11 -6.30 1.43
N ALA A 56 -1.00 -7.04 1.39
CA ALA A 56 -2.19 -6.65 0.62
C ALA A 56 -2.80 -5.31 1.09
N VAL A 57 -2.83 -5.08 2.41
CA VAL A 57 -3.31 -3.81 3.00
C VAL A 57 -2.32 -2.69 2.72
N ARG A 58 -1.01 -2.95 2.86
CA ARG A 58 0.05 -1.98 2.58
C ARG A 58 -0.04 -1.47 1.15
N ASP A 59 -0.27 -2.33 0.17
CA ASP A 59 -0.35 -1.92 -1.24
C ASP A 59 -1.43 -0.85 -1.47
N ARG A 60 -2.62 -1.06 -0.88
CA ARG A 60 -3.73 -0.09 -0.96
C ARG A 60 -3.42 1.22 -0.26
N MET A 61 -2.76 1.14 0.90
CA MET A 61 -2.32 2.32 1.63
C MET A 61 -1.25 3.11 0.86
N MET A 62 -0.31 2.43 0.20
CA MET A 62 0.72 3.07 -0.61
C MET A 62 0.13 3.80 -1.82
N HIS A 63 -0.90 3.23 -2.45
CA HIS A 63 -1.60 3.89 -3.56
C HIS A 63 -2.19 5.24 -3.12
N ARG A 64 -3.03 5.26 -2.07
CA ARG A 64 -3.62 6.50 -1.52
C ARG A 64 -2.57 7.49 -1.02
N TRP A 65 -1.49 6.99 -0.42
CA TRP A 65 -0.40 7.84 0.06
C TRP A 65 0.31 8.55 -1.09
N ARG A 66 0.54 7.86 -2.22
CA ARG A 66 1.13 8.47 -3.41
C ARG A 66 0.25 9.56 -4.00
N GLU A 67 -1.05 9.31 -4.12
CA GLU A 67 -2.01 10.32 -4.61
C GLU A 67 -2.03 11.57 -3.73
N THR A 68 -2.04 11.36 -2.41
CA THR A 68 -1.99 12.45 -1.43
C THR A 68 -0.68 13.24 -1.55
N LEU A 69 0.46 12.55 -1.71
CA LEU A 69 1.76 13.17 -1.86
C LEU A 69 1.83 14.02 -3.15
N ALA A 70 1.36 13.47 -4.28
CA ALA A 70 1.31 14.19 -5.55
C ALA A 70 0.43 15.45 -5.44
N THR A 71 -0.77 15.32 -4.87
CA THR A 71 -1.69 16.46 -4.64
C THR A 71 -1.04 17.54 -3.76
N ALA A 72 -0.33 17.15 -2.69
CA ALA A 72 0.36 18.08 -1.81
C ALA A 72 1.56 18.77 -2.47
N GLN A 73 2.21 18.12 -3.44
CA GLN A 73 3.28 18.71 -4.24
C GLN A 73 2.72 19.70 -5.28
N ASP A 74 1.69 19.31 -6.02
CA ASP A 74 1.10 20.13 -7.08
C ASP A 74 0.44 21.41 -6.53
N SER A 75 -0.08 21.35 -5.31
CA SER A 75 -0.69 22.49 -4.61
C SER A 75 0.30 23.37 -3.83
N ASP A 76 1.59 23.03 -3.83
CA ASP A 76 2.64 23.64 -2.98
C ASP A 76 2.17 23.87 -1.52
N ALA A 77 1.50 22.86 -0.96
CA ALA A 77 0.85 22.99 0.32
C ALA A 77 1.88 23.23 1.44
N LYS A 78 1.59 24.19 2.34
CA LYS A 78 2.42 24.44 3.53
C LYS A 78 2.52 23.17 4.38
N ARG A 79 3.74 22.71 4.65
CA ARG A 79 4.02 21.47 5.41
C ARG A 79 4.17 21.77 6.89
N VAL A 80 3.51 20.99 7.74
CA VAL A 80 3.68 21.03 9.21
C VAL A 80 4.48 19.80 9.63
N TYR A 81 5.65 20.04 10.23
CA TYR A 81 6.51 18.98 10.74
C TYR A 81 6.33 18.87 12.25
N TYR A 82 5.79 17.74 12.70
CA TYR A 82 5.62 17.46 14.12
C TYR A 82 6.85 16.72 14.66
N LEU A 83 7.54 17.33 15.63
CA LEU A 83 8.71 16.77 16.29
C LEU A 83 8.33 16.37 17.73
N SER A 84 8.50 15.09 18.04
CA SER A 84 8.26 14.55 19.38
C SER A 84 9.41 13.63 19.77
N MET A 85 9.71 13.58 21.07
CA MET A 85 10.68 12.61 21.61
C MET A 85 10.16 11.17 21.55
N GLU A 86 8.84 10.99 21.58
CA GLU A 86 8.21 9.67 21.59
C GLU A 86 6.97 9.62 20.69
N PHE A 87 6.77 8.46 20.04
CA PHE A 87 5.59 8.14 19.25
C PHE A 87 5.15 6.70 19.49
N LEU A 88 4.04 6.52 20.21
CA LEU A 88 3.51 5.20 20.54
C LEU A 88 2.44 4.78 19.53
N THR A 89 2.86 4.20 18.40
CA THR A 89 1.93 3.81 17.31
C THR A 89 1.10 2.56 17.63
N GLY A 90 1.60 1.67 18.50
CA GLY A 90 0.92 0.42 18.84
C GLY A 90 0.77 -0.53 17.64
N ARG A 91 -0.30 -1.33 17.63
CA ARG A 91 -0.61 -2.28 16.54
C ARG A 91 -1.31 -1.57 15.39
N ALA A 92 -0.66 -1.52 14.22
CA ALA A 92 -1.13 -0.72 13.09
C ALA A 92 -2.18 -1.41 12.18
N LEU A 93 -2.32 -2.75 12.24
CA LEU A 93 -3.13 -3.48 11.26
C LEU A 93 -4.58 -3.03 11.22
N THR A 94 -5.26 -3.06 12.37
CA THR A 94 -6.68 -2.73 12.46
C THR A 94 -6.92 -1.28 12.01
N ASN A 95 -6.01 -0.38 12.38
CA ASN A 95 -6.08 1.02 11.96
C ASN A 95 -5.88 1.17 10.44
N ALA A 96 -4.98 0.39 9.84
CA ALA A 96 -4.77 0.37 8.40
C ALA A 96 -5.98 -0.21 7.64
N LEU A 97 -6.58 -1.29 8.15
CA LEU A 97 -7.80 -1.86 7.57
C LEU A 97 -8.97 -0.85 7.61
N LEU A 98 -9.11 -0.13 8.74
CA LEU A 98 -10.11 0.93 8.89
C LEU A 98 -9.85 2.11 7.95
N SER A 99 -8.61 2.58 7.84
CA SER A 99 -8.29 3.76 7.02
C SER A 99 -8.47 3.50 5.52
N VAL A 100 -8.23 2.26 5.09
CA VAL A 100 -8.49 1.83 3.70
C VAL A 100 -9.97 1.47 3.48
N GLY A 101 -10.73 1.20 4.55
CA GLY A 101 -12.16 0.94 4.52
C GLY A 101 -12.53 -0.52 4.22
N ILE A 102 -11.64 -1.46 4.55
CA ILE A 102 -11.78 -2.90 4.23
C ILE A 102 -11.78 -3.79 5.47
N LEU A 103 -12.06 -3.21 6.65
CA LEU A 103 -12.04 -3.96 7.91
C LEU A 103 -13.08 -5.08 7.92
N ASP A 104 -14.28 -4.80 7.45
CA ASP A 104 -15.37 -5.77 7.45
C ASP A 104 -15.18 -6.82 6.34
N ASP A 105 -14.67 -6.40 5.18
CA ASP A 105 -14.31 -7.31 4.08
C ASP A 105 -13.20 -8.29 4.48
N ALA A 106 -12.23 -7.84 5.28
CA ALA A 106 -11.15 -8.69 5.78
C ALA A 106 -11.59 -9.68 6.89
N ARG A 107 -12.80 -9.52 7.45
CA ARG A 107 -13.35 -10.40 8.48
C ARG A 107 -14.24 -11.52 7.92
N THR A 108 -14.66 -11.38 6.67
CA THR A 108 -15.59 -12.29 5.98
C THR A 108 -14.82 -13.43 5.30
#